data_AF-A0A9Q0Z567-F1
#
_entry.id   AF-A0A9Q0Z567-F1
#
_cell.length_a   1.000
_cell.length_b   1.000
_cell.length_c   1.000
_cell.angle_alpha   90.00
_cell.angle_beta   90.00
_cell.angle_gamma   90.00
#
_symmetry.space_group_name_H-M   'P 1'
#
loop_
_entity.id
_entity.type
_entity.pdbx_description
1 polymer ?
#
loop_
_entity_poly.entity_id
_entity_poly.type
_entity_poly.pdbx_seq_one_letter_code
_entity_poly.pdbx_strand_id
1 'polypeptide(L)'
;MLKELVRNDGERFLKFPKLDAIIADKSAWRTDEEFGREMLAGVNPVFISRLQEFPPASKLDPKGYGNQNSSIRTEGTVFNPAEHGVEGSVWQLAKAYTAVNDSGYHQLISHWLNTHAVIEPFVIATNRQLSVLHPINRVLHPHFRDAMSINALARQIFTNADGNVFFCLQELGFH
;
A
#
# COMPACT_ATOMS: atom_id res chain seq x y z
N MET A 1 15.13 13.92 12.94
CA MET A 1 13.99 13.14 12.44
C MET A 1 13.26 12.34 13.52
N LEU A 2 13.84 11.32 14.19
CA LEU A 2 13.09 10.51 15.19
C LEU A 2 12.45 11.33 16.34
N LYS A 3 13.11 12.39 16.80
CA LYS A 3 12.59 13.30 17.85
C LYS A 3 11.41 14.17 17.39
N GLU A 4 11.18 14.29 16.08
CA GLU A 4 10.08 15.08 15.51
C GLU A 4 8.82 14.23 15.30
N LEU A 5 8.95 12.90 15.26
CA LEU A 5 7.84 11.95 15.07
C LEU A 5 7.01 11.74 16.33
N VAL A 6 7.59 12.01 17.51
CA VAL A 6 7.00 11.68 18.80
C VAL A 6 7.19 12.85 19.74
N ARG A 7 6.09 13.34 20.33
CA ARG A 7 6.19 14.34 21.39
C ARG A 7 6.79 13.69 22.63
N ASN A 8 7.90 14.25 23.10
CA ASN A 8 8.54 13.88 24.35
C ASN A 8 8.53 15.11 25.26
N ASP A 9 7.48 15.21 26.07
CA ASP A 9 7.23 16.25 27.07
C ASP A 9 7.95 15.94 28.40
N GLY A 10 8.88 14.97 28.41
CA GLY A 10 9.53 14.46 29.61
C GLY A 10 8.69 13.44 30.38
N GLU A 11 7.50 13.08 29.88
CA GLU A 11 6.71 12.00 30.47
C GLU A 11 7.26 10.61 30.10
N ARG A 12 6.89 9.61 30.92
CA ARG A 12 7.34 8.21 30.78
C ARG A 12 6.92 7.57 29.45
N PHE A 13 5.92 8.12 28.76
CA PHE A 13 5.30 7.52 27.58
C PHE A 13 5.40 8.40 26.35
N LEU A 14 5.74 7.76 25.23
CA LEU A 14 5.79 8.37 23.90
C LEU A 14 4.37 8.64 23.37
N LYS A 15 4.13 9.86 22.89
CA LYS A 15 2.83 10.27 22.31
C LYS A 15 2.96 10.50 20.79
N PHE A 16 2.25 9.69 20.02
CA PHE A 16 2.13 9.85 18.57
C PHE A 16 1.08 10.91 18.20
N PRO A 17 1.24 11.61 17.06
CA PRO A 17 0.21 12.50 16.55
C PRO A 17 -1.09 11.71 16.26
N LYS A 18 -2.23 12.35 16.52
CA LYS A 18 -3.54 11.77 16.18
C LYS A 18 -3.67 11.76 14.65
N LEU A 19 -3.99 10.60 14.09
CA LEU A 19 -4.16 10.44 12.64
C LEU A 19 -5.44 11.16 12.18
N ASP A 20 -5.35 11.89 11.06
CA ASP A 20 -6.47 12.69 10.51
C ASP A 20 -7.74 11.86 10.33
N ALA A 21 -7.61 10.61 9.89
CA ALA A 21 -8.71 9.67 9.69
C ALA A 21 -9.56 9.38 10.94
N ILE A 22 -9.02 9.60 12.14
CA ILE A 22 -9.72 9.33 13.42
C ILE A 22 -9.96 10.60 14.24
N ILE A 23 -9.64 11.78 13.69
CA ILE A 23 -9.79 13.05 14.42
C ILE A 23 -11.27 13.32 14.70
N ALA A 24 -12.10 13.27 13.65
CA ALA A 24 -13.52 13.59 13.71
C ALA A 24 -14.35 12.45 14.32
N ASP A 25 -14.09 11.21 13.91
CA ASP A 25 -14.77 10.02 14.42
C ASP A 25 -13.77 8.87 14.56
N LYS A 26 -13.67 8.32 15.78
CA LYS A 26 -12.71 7.24 16.11
C LYS A 26 -13.12 5.87 15.55
N SER A 27 -14.36 5.72 15.10
CA SER A 27 -14.95 4.48 14.62
C SER A 27 -15.32 4.50 13.13
N ALA A 28 -15.27 5.66 12.46
CA ALA A 28 -15.62 5.79 11.05
C ALA A 28 -14.84 4.84 10.13
N TRP A 29 -13.57 4.57 10.42
CA TRP A 29 -12.75 3.61 9.66
C TRP A 29 -13.33 2.18 9.60
N ARG A 30 -14.27 1.84 10.50
CA ARG A 30 -14.93 0.53 10.54
C ARG A 30 -16.14 0.43 9.62
N THR A 31 -16.64 1.54 9.07
CA THR A 31 -17.83 1.52 8.23
C THR A 31 -17.52 0.93 6.86
N ASP A 32 -18.56 0.49 6.13
CA ASP A 32 -18.39 -0.01 4.76
C ASP A 32 -18.23 1.14 3.77
N GLU A 33 -18.85 2.28 4.08
CA GLU A 33 -18.73 3.53 3.31
C GLU A 33 -17.29 4.02 3.28
N GLU A 34 -16.62 4.08 4.44
CA GLU A 34 -15.23 4.55 4.51
C GLU A 34 -14.29 3.57 3.83
N PHE A 35 -14.48 2.27 4.06
CA PHE A 35 -13.72 1.22 3.39
C PHE A 35 -13.82 1.30 1.86
N GLY A 36 -15.03 1.53 1.32
CA GLY A 36 -15.23 1.74 -0.11
C GLY A 36 -14.68 3.07 -0.63
N ARG A 37 -14.83 4.15 0.14
CA ARG A 37 -14.33 5.50 -0.20
C ARG A 37 -12.81 5.52 -0.34
N GLU A 38 -12.09 4.83 0.55
CA GLU A 38 -10.63 4.76 0.52
C GLU A 38 -10.09 4.15 -0.77
N MET A 39 -10.84 3.26 -1.43
CA MET A 39 -10.44 2.70 -2.73
C MET A 39 -10.37 3.74 -3.85
N LEU A 40 -11.03 4.90 -3.69
CA LEU A 40 -11.07 6.00 -4.66
C LEU A 40 -10.36 7.27 -4.19
N ALA A 41 -10.29 7.49 -2.89
CA ALA A 41 -9.78 8.72 -2.29
C ALA A 41 -9.01 8.48 -0.98
N GLY A 42 -8.48 7.27 -0.80
CA GLY A 42 -7.58 6.90 0.28
C GLY A 42 -6.12 6.96 -0.17
N VAL A 43 -5.28 6.16 0.47
CA VAL A 43 -3.82 6.14 0.21
C VAL A 43 -3.45 5.44 -1.10
N ASN A 44 -4.26 4.50 -1.59
CA ASN A 44 -4.03 3.76 -2.82
C ASN A 44 -5.22 3.85 -3.81
N PRO A 45 -5.53 5.05 -4.35
CA PRO A 45 -6.71 5.28 -5.17
C PRO A 45 -6.58 4.79 -6.63
N VAL A 46 -5.58 3.95 -6.93
CA VAL A 46 -5.20 3.55 -8.30
C VAL A 46 -5.35 2.05 -8.55
N PHE A 47 -5.84 1.29 -7.58
CA PHE A 47 -5.92 -0.18 -7.66
C PHE A 47 -7.28 -0.71 -8.12
N ILE A 48 -8.37 0.00 -7.79
CA ILE A 48 -9.73 -0.46 -8.12
C ILE A 48 -9.93 -0.55 -9.65
N SER A 49 -10.61 -1.61 -10.08
CA SER A 49 -10.89 -1.84 -11.50
C SER A 49 -12.36 -2.20 -11.73
N ARG A 50 -12.87 -1.82 -12.90
CA ARG A 50 -14.24 -2.13 -13.30
C ARG A 50 -14.34 -3.60 -13.71
N LEU A 51 -15.15 -4.36 -12.98
CA LEU A 51 -15.46 -5.74 -13.36
C LEU A 51 -16.25 -5.77 -14.68
N GLN A 52 -15.77 -6.54 -15.67
CA GLN A 52 -16.44 -6.67 -16.99
C GLN A 52 -17.39 -7.86 -17.07
N GLU A 53 -17.05 -8.95 -16.39
CA GLU A 53 -17.79 -10.22 -16.45
C GLU A 53 -17.96 -10.76 -15.03
N PHE A 54 -19.09 -11.44 -14.79
CA PHE A 54 -19.41 -12.00 -13.48
C PHE A 54 -19.82 -13.47 -13.59
N PRO A 55 -19.29 -14.38 -12.75
CA PRO A 55 -18.36 -14.11 -11.64
C PRO A 55 -16.93 -13.77 -12.12
N PRO A 56 -16.08 -13.12 -11.30
CA PRO A 56 -14.71 -12.83 -11.67
C PRO A 56 -13.94 -14.12 -12.02
N ALA A 57 -13.16 -14.08 -13.10
CA ALA A 57 -12.35 -15.21 -13.56
C ALA A 57 -10.86 -14.98 -13.26
N SER A 58 -10.20 -16.03 -12.79
CA SER A 58 -8.74 -16.05 -12.62
C SER A 58 -8.04 -16.48 -13.91
N LYS A 59 -6.83 -15.96 -14.13
CA LYS A 59 -5.92 -16.39 -15.20
C LYS A 59 -4.79 -17.31 -14.70
N LEU A 60 -4.79 -17.66 -13.41
CA LEU A 60 -3.78 -18.53 -12.82
C LEU A 60 -3.95 -19.97 -13.30
N ASP A 61 -2.84 -20.70 -13.42
CA ASP A 61 -2.84 -22.10 -13.84
C ASP A 61 -3.49 -22.99 -12.75
N PRO A 62 -4.62 -23.67 -13.05
CA PRO A 62 -5.26 -24.56 -12.10
C PRO A 62 -4.38 -25.72 -11.65
N LYS A 63 -3.35 -26.12 -12.42
CA LYS A 63 -2.42 -27.18 -12.01
C LYS A 63 -1.58 -26.77 -10.80
N GLY A 64 -1.24 -25.48 -10.69
CA GLY A 64 -0.43 -24.96 -9.58
C GLY A 64 -1.28 -24.58 -8.36
N TYR A 65 -2.51 -24.10 -8.58
CA TYR A 65 -3.31 -23.44 -7.54
C TYR A 65 -4.68 -24.10 -7.30
N GLY A 66 -4.96 -25.24 -7.93
CA GLY A 66 -6.24 -25.94 -7.79
C GLY A 66 -7.39 -25.24 -8.53
N ASN A 67 -8.63 -25.44 -8.07
CA ASN A 67 -9.80 -24.82 -8.68
C ASN A 67 -9.80 -23.30 -8.44
N GLN A 68 -9.77 -22.53 -9.53
CA GLN A 68 -9.72 -21.06 -9.50
C GLN A 68 -11.06 -20.39 -9.84
N ASN A 69 -12.13 -21.17 -10.00
CA ASN A 69 -13.46 -20.62 -10.25
C ASN A 69 -13.96 -19.87 -9.01
N SER A 70 -14.42 -18.64 -9.20
CA SER A 70 -14.95 -17.82 -8.10
C SER A 70 -16.18 -18.46 -7.47
N SER A 71 -16.20 -18.50 -6.13
CA SER A 71 -17.29 -19.04 -5.33
C SER A 71 -18.42 -18.05 -5.03
N ILE A 72 -18.37 -16.82 -5.56
CA ILE A 72 -19.31 -15.75 -5.19
C ILE A 72 -20.79 -16.07 -5.48
N ARG A 73 -21.08 -17.03 -6.37
CA ARG A 73 -22.45 -17.53 -6.66
C ARG A 73 -22.72 -18.95 -6.18
N THR A 74 -21.72 -19.63 -5.63
CA THR A 74 -21.80 -21.05 -5.27
C THR A 74 -21.65 -21.23 -3.76
N GLU A 75 -21.84 -22.44 -3.25
CA GLU A 75 -21.73 -22.77 -1.81
C GLU A 75 -20.28 -22.75 -1.27
N GLY A 76 -19.40 -21.90 -1.80
CA GLY A 76 -18.07 -21.70 -1.23
C GLY A 76 -18.07 -20.63 -0.13
N THR A 77 -16.96 -20.55 0.62
CA THR A 77 -16.82 -19.55 1.69
C THR A 77 -16.73 -18.14 1.11
N VAL A 78 -17.79 -17.36 1.28
CA VAL A 78 -17.88 -15.95 0.88
C VAL A 78 -18.46 -15.15 2.04
N PHE A 79 -17.75 -14.12 2.46
CA PHE A 79 -18.15 -13.26 3.57
C PHE A 79 -18.93 -12.07 3.03
N ASN A 80 -20.16 -11.89 3.54
CA ASN A 80 -21.04 -10.80 3.15
C ASN A 80 -21.12 -9.73 4.26
N PRO A 81 -21.52 -8.49 3.93
CA PRO A 81 -21.74 -7.45 4.92
C PRO A 81 -22.70 -7.88 6.03
N ALA A 82 -22.29 -7.63 7.28
CA ALA A 82 -23.09 -7.84 8.47
C ALA A 82 -22.71 -6.80 9.53
N GLU A 83 -23.71 -6.28 10.26
CA GLU A 83 -23.51 -5.22 11.25
C GLU A 83 -23.41 -5.72 12.69
N HIS A 84 -23.96 -6.92 12.97
CA HIS A 84 -24.15 -7.43 14.32
C HIS A 84 -23.67 -8.87 14.46
N GLY A 85 -23.47 -9.29 15.71
CA GLY A 85 -23.14 -10.67 16.04
C GLY A 85 -21.74 -11.10 15.59
N VAL A 86 -21.58 -12.42 15.50
CA VAL A 86 -20.33 -13.04 15.06
C VAL A 86 -20.07 -12.71 13.60
N GLU A 87 -21.12 -12.68 12.79
CA GLU A 87 -21.11 -12.36 11.37
C GLU A 87 -20.53 -10.97 11.11
N GLY A 88 -20.93 -9.96 11.90
CA GLY A 88 -20.35 -8.62 11.79
C GLY A 88 -18.87 -8.57 12.14
N SER A 89 -18.42 -9.40 13.10
CA SER A 89 -17.01 -9.51 13.44
C SER A 89 -16.20 -10.20 12.34
N VAL A 90 -16.78 -11.24 11.72
CA VAL A 90 -16.22 -11.93 10.55
C VAL A 90 -16.13 -10.99 9.35
N TRP A 91 -17.13 -10.15 9.12
CA TRP A 91 -17.10 -9.14 8.05
C TRP A 91 -15.98 -8.11 8.25
N GLN A 92 -15.81 -7.61 9.48
CA GLN A 92 -14.69 -6.70 9.79
C GLN A 92 -13.33 -7.37 9.57
N LEU A 93 -13.21 -8.67 9.89
CA LEU A 93 -11.99 -9.43 9.62
C LEU A 93 -11.75 -9.59 8.10
N ALA A 94 -12.80 -9.85 7.31
CA ALA A 94 -12.70 -9.91 5.85
C ALA A 94 -12.21 -8.58 5.24
N LYS A 95 -12.71 -7.44 5.74
CA LYS A 95 -12.21 -6.11 5.36
C LYS A 95 -10.75 -5.91 5.77
N ALA A 96 -10.36 -6.35 6.97
CA ALA A 96 -8.98 -6.26 7.43
C ALA A 96 -8.02 -7.05 6.52
N TYR A 97 -8.36 -8.28 6.10
CA TYR A 97 -7.57 -9.04 5.13
C TYR A 97 -7.43 -8.30 3.79
N THR A 98 -8.52 -7.70 3.31
CA THR A 98 -8.47 -6.89 2.08
C THR A 98 -7.55 -5.68 2.24
N ALA A 99 -7.62 -4.98 3.38
CA ALA A 99 -6.77 -3.83 3.68
C ALA A 99 -5.29 -4.21 3.84
N VAL A 100 -4.98 -5.39 4.36
CA VAL A 100 -3.62 -5.93 4.44
C VAL A 100 -3.04 -6.18 3.04
N ASN A 101 -3.82 -6.80 2.15
CA ASN A 101 -3.42 -6.98 0.75
C ASN A 101 -3.22 -5.64 0.03
N ASP A 102 -4.15 -4.69 0.21
CA ASP A 102 -4.03 -3.35 -0.38
C ASP A 102 -2.80 -2.60 0.15
N SER A 103 -2.52 -2.68 1.46
CA SER A 103 -1.35 -2.05 2.07
C SER A 103 -0.03 -2.60 1.51
N GLY A 104 0.07 -3.93 1.35
CA GLY A 104 1.22 -4.58 0.75
C GLY A 104 1.43 -4.15 -0.71
N TYR A 105 0.36 -4.16 -1.50
CA TYR A 105 0.39 -3.73 -2.89
C TYR A 105 0.72 -2.22 -3.02
N HIS A 106 0.11 -1.39 -2.20
CA HIS A 106 0.35 0.05 -2.16
C HIS A 106 1.82 0.35 -1.90
N GLN A 107 2.39 -0.17 -0.82
CA GLN A 107 3.75 0.17 -0.43
C GLN A 107 4.80 -0.36 -1.42
N LEU A 108 4.62 -1.60 -1.90
CA LEU A 108 5.62 -2.25 -2.76
C LEU A 108 5.46 -1.89 -4.24
N ILE A 109 4.22 -1.83 -4.73
CA ILE A 109 3.93 -1.70 -6.17
C ILE A 109 3.57 -0.26 -6.51
N SER A 110 2.46 0.25 -5.98
CA SER A 110 1.97 1.60 -6.35
C SER A 110 2.95 2.70 -5.95
N HIS A 111 3.60 2.56 -4.79
CA HIS A 111 4.53 3.52 -4.24
C HIS A 111 5.97 3.17 -4.63
N TRP A 112 6.56 2.14 -4.03
CA TRP A 112 7.99 1.85 -4.24
C TRP A 112 8.34 1.55 -5.70
N LEU A 113 7.70 0.57 -6.33
CA LEU A 113 8.04 0.20 -7.71
C LEU A 113 7.72 1.34 -8.69
N ASN A 114 6.47 1.79 -8.71
CA ASN A 114 5.96 2.68 -9.76
C ASN A 114 6.41 4.14 -9.62
N THR A 115 6.93 4.57 -8.46
CA THR A 115 7.50 5.92 -8.30
C THR A 115 9.00 5.87 -8.06
N HIS A 116 9.46 5.19 -7.02
CA HIS A 116 10.86 5.20 -6.61
C HIS A 116 11.76 4.39 -7.55
N ALA A 117 11.45 3.11 -7.78
CA ALA A 117 12.33 2.24 -8.56
C ALA A 117 12.34 2.63 -10.04
N VAL A 118 11.18 2.99 -10.60
CA VAL A 118 11.05 3.38 -12.02
C VAL A 118 11.78 4.70 -12.32
N ILE A 119 11.82 5.67 -11.41
CA ILE A 119 12.45 6.98 -11.70
C ILE A 119 13.99 6.91 -11.77
N GLU A 120 14.61 6.03 -10.96
CA GLU A 120 16.07 5.99 -10.79
C GLU A 120 16.85 5.74 -12.10
N PRO A 121 16.46 4.80 -12.99
CA PRO A 121 17.06 4.67 -14.31
C PRO A 121 17.03 5.95 -15.16
N PHE A 122 15.94 6.74 -15.08
CA PHE A 122 15.85 8.01 -15.82
C PHE A 122 16.79 9.08 -15.26
N VAL A 123 16.97 9.12 -13.93
CA VAL A 123 17.95 10.00 -13.28
C VAL A 123 19.36 9.66 -13.78
N ILE A 124 19.71 8.37 -13.78
CA ILE A 124 21.02 7.88 -14.22
C ILE A 124 21.24 8.19 -15.72
N ALA A 125 20.28 7.86 -16.57
CA ALA A 125 20.38 8.09 -18.02
C ALA A 125 20.51 9.59 -18.35
N THR A 126 19.71 10.45 -17.70
CA THR A 126 19.75 11.90 -17.91
C THR A 126 21.12 12.49 -17.57
N ASN A 127 21.68 12.13 -16.41
CA ASN A 127 22.99 12.63 -16.00
C ASN A 127 24.14 12.05 -16.85
N ARG A 128 23.99 10.85 -17.40
CA ARG A 128 25.02 10.22 -18.25
C ARG A 128 25.01 10.68 -19.69
N GLN A 129 23.85 11.06 -20.23
CA GLN A 129 23.66 11.30 -21.66
C GLN A 129 23.31 12.74 -22.02
N LEU A 130 22.84 13.55 -21.07
CA LEU A 130 22.44 14.94 -21.33
C LEU A 130 23.33 15.91 -20.57
N SER A 131 24.04 16.77 -21.31
CA SER A 131 24.78 17.90 -20.73
C SER A 131 23.88 18.76 -19.83
N VAL A 132 24.45 19.36 -18.79
CA VAL A 132 23.76 20.32 -17.92
C VAL A 132 23.18 21.53 -18.68
N LEU A 133 23.70 21.84 -19.87
CA LEU A 133 23.16 22.90 -20.74
C LEU A 133 22.00 22.41 -21.63
N HIS A 134 21.83 21.10 -21.78
CA HIS A 134 20.81 20.51 -22.63
C HIS A 134 19.42 20.93 -22.14
N PRO A 135 18.52 21.43 -23.01
CA PRO A 135 17.20 21.91 -22.59
C PRO A 135 16.39 20.86 -21.81
N ILE A 136 16.44 19.59 -22.25
CA ILE A 136 15.75 18.49 -21.55
C ILE A 136 16.36 18.19 -20.17
N ASN A 137 17.67 18.32 -19.99
CA ASN A 137 18.28 18.16 -18.66
C ASN A 137 17.74 19.25 -17.71
N ARG A 138 17.68 20.50 -18.17
CA ARG A 138 17.15 21.63 -17.37
C ARG A 138 15.69 21.44 -16.95
N VAL A 139 14.86 20.84 -17.81
CA VAL A 139 13.45 20.54 -17.49
C VAL A 139 13.35 19.38 -16.48
N LEU A 140 14.13 18.31 -16.67
CA LEU A 140 14.00 17.10 -15.86
C LEU A 140 14.68 17.21 -14.48
N HIS A 141 15.82 17.91 -14.40
CA HIS A 141 16.67 17.92 -13.21
C HIS A 141 15.94 18.30 -11.90
N PRO A 142 15.04 19.31 -11.86
CA PRO A 142 14.29 19.64 -10.64
C PRO A 142 13.43 18.48 -10.13
N HIS A 143 12.94 17.60 -11.02
CA HIS A 143 12.09 16.45 -10.67
C HIS A 143 12.88 15.25 -10.12
N PHE A 144 14.21 15.28 -10.20
CA PHE A 144 15.08 14.21 -9.71
C PHE A 144 15.70 14.51 -8.35
N ARG A 145 15.37 15.67 -7.76
CA ARG A 145 15.88 16.09 -6.46
C ARG A 145 15.64 14.99 -5.43
N ASP A 146 16.70 14.60 -4.74
CA ASP A 146 16.74 13.60 -3.66
C ASP A 146 16.30 12.17 -4.02
N ALA A 147 15.86 11.90 -5.26
CA ALA A 147 15.36 10.59 -5.68
C ALA A 147 16.40 9.47 -5.49
N MET A 148 17.66 9.69 -5.87
CA MET A 148 18.71 8.70 -5.65
C MET A 148 19.09 8.55 -4.18
N SER A 149 19.06 9.64 -3.40
CA SER A 149 19.41 9.62 -1.98
C SER A 149 18.39 8.80 -1.17
N ILE A 150 17.10 9.03 -1.41
CA ILE A 150 16.03 8.29 -0.72
C ILE A 150 16.01 6.82 -1.16
N ASN A 151 16.23 6.52 -2.43
CA ASN A 151 16.30 5.14 -2.92
C ASN A 151 17.50 4.38 -2.35
N ALA A 152 18.66 5.03 -2.24
CA ALA A 152 19.84 4.45 -1.61
C ALA A 152 19.57 4.11 -0.14
N LEU A 153 18.92 5.01 0.61
CA LEU A 153 18.52 4.74 1.99
C LEU A 153 17.51 3.60 2.06
N ALA A 154 16.49 3.60 1.21
CA ALA A 154 15.50 2.53 1.16
C ALA A 154 16.11 1.15 0.85
N ARG A 155 17.15 1.07 0.02
CA ARG A 155 17.92 -0.18 -0.16
C ARG A 155 18.65 -0.64 1.10
N GLN A 156 19.04 0.28 1.98
CA GLN A 156 19.78 -0.03 3.20
C GLN A 156 18.89 -0.39 4.39
N ILE A 157 17.70 0.21 4.50
CA ILE A 157 16.86 0.08 5.72
C ILE A 157 15.42 -0.39 5.49
N PHE A 158 14.97 -0.44 4.24
CA PHE A 158 13.56 -0.66 3.89
C PHE A 158 13.35 -1.93 3.08
N THR A 159 14.13 -2.12 2.01
CA THR A 159 14.01 -3.24 1.03
C THR A 159 15.12 -4.29 1.14
N ASN A 160 16.03 -4.17 2.11
CA ASN A 160 17.00 -5.22 2.43
C ASN A 160 16.31 -6.42 3.11
N ALA A 161 16.98 -7.57 3.12
CA ALA A 161 16.44 -8.82 3.66
C ALA A 161 16.00 -8.72 5.14
N ASP A 162 16.67 -7.86 5.93
CA ASP A 162 16.33 -7.57 7.33
C ASP A 162 15.65 -6.20 7.50
N GLY A 163 15.11 -5.64 6.41
CA GLY A 163 14.55 -4.29 6.35
C GLY A 163 13.15 -4.17 6.93
N ASN A 164 12.76 -2.93 7.27
CA ASN A 164 11.51 -2.66 7.98
C ASN A 164 10.24 -3.11 7.24
N VAL A 165 10.21 -3.13 5.90
CA VAL A 165 9.03 -3.63 5.17
C VAL A 165 8.95 -5.13 5.22
N PHE A 166 10.09 -5.82 5.05
CA PHE A 166 10.12 -7.26 5.14
C PHE A 166 9.71 -7.70 6.55
N PHE A 167 10.26 -7.05 7.58
CA PHE A 167 9.87 -7.29 8.97
C PHE A 167 8.39 -7.03 9.24
N CYS A 168 7.85 -5.87 8.86
CA CYS A 168 6.45 -5.53 9.13
C CYS A 168 5.43 -6.32 8.29
N LEU A 169 5.75 -6.70 7.04
CA LEU A 169 4.85 -7.49 6.21
C LEU A 169 4.91 -9.00 6.55
N GLN A 170 6.06 -9.50 6.99
CA GLN A 170 6.21 -10.91 7.41
C GLN A 170 5.48 -11.18 8.73
N GLU A 171 5.46 -10.22 9.67
CA GLU A 171 4.63 -10.27 10.89
C GLU A 171 3.12 -10.19 10.61
N LEU A 172 2.71 -9.74 9.42
CA LEU A 172 1.30 -9.72 8.97
C LEU A 172 0.88 -11.03 8.26
N GLY A 173 1.71 -12.07 8.28
CA GLY A 173 1.34 -13.43 7.86
C GLY A 173 1.51 -13.75 6.38
N PHE A 174 2.31 -12.97 5.64
CA PHE A 174 2.73 -13.35 4.29
C PHE A 174 4.00 -14.23 4.37
N HIS A 175 3.80 -15.55 4.34
CA HIS A 175 4.85 -16.56 4.14
C HIS A 175 4.78 -17.15 2.74
#